data_AF-A0A4Y2I9D1-F1
#
_entry.id   AF-A0A4Y2I9D1-F1
#
_cell.length_a   1.000
_cell.length_b   1.000
_cell.length_c   1.000
_cell.angle_alpha   90.00
_cell.angle_beta   90.00
_cell.angle_gamma   90.00
#
_symmetry.space_group_name_H-M   'P 1'
#
loop_
_entity.id
_entity.type
_entity.pdbx_description
1 polymer ?
#
loop_
_entity_poly.entity_id
_entity_poly.type
_entity_poly.pdbx_seq_one_letter_code
_entity_poly.pdbx_strand_id
1 'polypeptide(L)'
;MLPTERKRVLLTVEQKFQIVSRIEVGEILTKLSKEFGVGISTVGDRRRDSEKVKKFYAASSGKSAKLRKTMKCANDEELNKVLYKWFIFRKGVKECKYPG
;
A
#
# COMPACT_ATOMS: atom_id res chain seq x y z
N MET A 1 -26.20 5.03 -24.41
CA MET A 1 -24.81 4.73 -23.97
C MET A 1 -24.88 3.77 -22.80
N LEU A 2 -24.26 2.60 -22.91
CA LEU A 2 -24.17 1.67 -21.78
C LEU A 2 -23.08 2.14 -20.80
N PRO A 3 -23.29 2.08 -19.48
CA PRO A 3 -22.24 2.36 -18.51
C PRO A 3 -21.06 1.41 -18.77
N THR A 4 -19.91 1.96 -19.14
CA THR A 4 -18.69 1.17 -19.24
C THR A 4 -18.18 0.93 -17.83
N GLU A 5 -18.43 -0.27 -17.32
CA GLU A 5 -17.83 -0.81 -16.08
C GLU A 5 -16.30 -0.70 -16.17
N ARG A 6 -15.73 0.33 -15.54
CA ARG A 6 -14.28 0.50 -15.49
C ARG A 6 -13.71 -0.43 -14.43
N LYS A 7 -13.00 -1.48 -14.86
CA LYS A 7 -12.22 -2.32 -13.94
C LYS A 7 -11.20 -1.45 -13.21
N ARG A 8 -11.29 -1.41 -11.87
CA ARG A 8 -10.38 -0.63 -11.03
C ARG A 8 -9.00 -1.30 -10.99
N VAL A 9 -7.99 -0.62 -11.53
CA VAL A 9 -6.59 -1.03 -11.39
C VAL A 9 -6.08 -0.62 -10.01
N LEU A 10 -5.58 -1.59 -9.24
CA LEU A 10 -5.01 -1.35 -7.91
C LEU A 10 -3.48 -1.37 -7.96
N LEU A 11 -2.88 -0.18 -7.84
CA LEU A 11 -1.43 -0.01 -7.79
C LEU A 11 -0.87 -0.36 -6.40
N THR A 12 0.27 -1.06 -6.38
CA THR A 12 1.06 -1.28 -5.15
C THR A 12 1.71 0.02 -4.69
N VAL A 13 2.07 0.10 -3.41
CA VAL A 13 2.76 1.27 -2.81
C VAL A 13 4.10 1.55 -3.50
N GLU A 14 4.78 0.51 -4.00
CA GLU A 14 5.99 0.63 -4.82
C GLU A 14 5.73 1.23 -6.21
N GLN A 15 4.78 0.69 -6.99
CA GLN A 15 4.40 1.24 -8.30
C GLN A 15 3.97 2.69 -8.19
N LYS A 16 3.21 2.95 -7.14
CA LYS A 16 2.83 4.27 -6.70
C LYS A 16 4.06 5.18 -6.56
N PHE A 17 5.03 4.81 -5.73
CA PHE A 17 6.26 5.58 -5.54
C PHE A 17 7.00 5.82 -6.86
N GLN A 18 7.15 4.78 -7.71
CA GLN A 18 7.78 4.90 -9.03
C GLN A 18 7.11 5.95 -9.93
N ILE A 19 5.77 6.00 -9.96
CA ILE A 19 5.04 7.04 -10.73
C ILE A 19 5.42 8.43 -10.22
N VAL A 20 5.50 8.65 -8.90
CA VAL A 20 5.87 9.96 -8.33
C VAL A 20 7.30 10.32 -8.71
N SER A 21 8.24 9.40 -8.53
CA SER A 21 9.66 9.62 -8.86
C SER A 21 9.85 10.00 -10.32
N ARG A 22 9.15 9.32 -11.24
CA ARG A 22 9.26 9.61 -12.68
C ARG A 22 8.59 10.93 -13.09
N ILE A 23 7.49 11.32 -12.43
CA ILE A 23 6.87 12.63 -12.64
C ILE A 23 7.84 13.75 -12.24
N GLU A 24 8.58 13.58 -11.15
CA GLU A 24 9.56 14.59 -10.69
C GLU A 24 10.77 14.72 -11.61
N VAL A 25 11.17 13.61 -12.26
CA VAL A 25 12.19 13.62 -13.32
C VAL A 25 11.70 14.31 -14.61
N GLY A 26 10.39 14.55 -14.72
CA GLY A 26 9.78 15.23 -15.87
C GLY A 26 9.22 14.31 -16.94
N GLU A 27 8.95 13.03 -16.63
CA GLU A 27 8.29 12.14 -17.57
C GLU A 27 6.85 12.57 -17.90
N ILE A 28 6.44 12.30 -19.14
CA ILE A 28 5.12 12.67 -19.65
C ILE A 28 4.04 11.79 -19.03
N LEU A 29 2.98 12.41 -18.51
CA LEU A 29 1.87 11.71 -17.83
C LEU A 29 1.16 10.67 -18.71
N THR A 30 1.08 10.92 -20.02
CA THR A 30 0.47 9.99 -20.99
C THR A 30 1.29 8.70 -21.15
N LYS A 31 2.62 8.78 -21.04
CA LYS A 31 3.52 7.62 -21.06
C LYS A 31 3.31 6.77 -19.81
N LEU A 32 3.31 7.42 -18.64
CA LEU A 32 3.08 6.75 -17.35
C LEU A 32 1.67 6.14 -17.27
N SER A 33 0.65 6.81 -17.81
CA SER A 33 -0.70 6.28 -17.90
C SER A 33 -0.75 4.94 -18.67
N LYS A 34 -0.08 4.88 -19.82
CA LYS A 34 -0.03 3.66 -20.65
C LYS A 34 0.76 2.55 -19.97
N GLU A 35 1.92 2.87 -19.42
CA GLU A 35 2.83 1.90 -18.79
C GLU A 35 2.21 1.25 -17.54
N PHE A 36 1.56 2.04 -16.69
CA PHE A 36 0.95 1.55 -15.45
C PHE A 36 -0.52 1.12 -15.63
N GLY A 37 -1.08 1.23 -16.84
CA GLY A 37 -2.47 0.87 -17.14
C GLY A 37 -3.49 1.68 -16.35
N VAL A 38 -3.17 2.94 -16.00
CA VAL A 38 -4.03 3.83 -15.21
C VAL A 38 -4.41 5.06 -16.01
N GLY A 39 -5.55 5.67 -15.69
CA GLY A 39 -5.97 6.91 -16.35
C GLY A 39 -5.00 8.07 -16.04
N ILE A 40 -4.90 9.03 -16.97
CA ILE A 40 -4.10 10.25 -16.80
C ILE A 40 -4.52 11.02 -15.54
N SER A 41 -5.81 11.04 -15.20
CA SER A 41 -6.31 11.62 -13.96
C SER A 41 -5.68 10.99 -12.73
N THR A 42 -5.56 9.66 -12.69
CA THR A 42 -4.92 8.91 -11.59
C THR A 42 -3.43 9.25 -11.46
N VAL A 43 -2.73 9.45 -12.58
CA VAL A 43 -1.33 9.91 -12.59
C VAL A 43 -1.23 11.35 -12.09
N GLY A 44 -2.20 12.21 -12.45
CA GLY A 44 -2.32 13.58 -11.94
C GLY A 44 -2.57 13.64 -10.43
N ASP A 45 -3.50 12.83 -9.92
CA ASP A 45 -3.75 12.70 -8.48
C ASP A 45 -2.50 12.22 -7.75
N ARG A 46 -1.74 11.32 -8.39
CA ARG A 46 -0.43 10.87 -7.89
C ARG A 46 0.56 11.99 -7.68
N ARG A 47 0.61 12.94 -8.61
CA ARG A 47 1.46 14.12 -8.53
C ARG A 47 1.07 15.01 -7.34
N ARG A 48 -0.24 15.18 -7.09
CA ARG A 48 -0.74 15.98 -5.96
C ARG A 48 -0.42 15.34 -4.61
N ASP A 49 -0.53 14.02 -4.52
CA ASP A 49 -0.24 13.26 -3.30
C ASP A 49 1.25 12.83 -3.19
N SER A 50 2.16 13.43 -3.97
CA SER A 50 3.57 13.03 -4.07
C SER A 50 4.25 12.91 -2.71
N GLU A 51 4.11 13.94 -1.87
CA GLU A 51 4.71 14.00 -0.54
C GLU A 51 4.17 12.92 0.39
N LYS A 52 2.84 12.71 0.39
CA LYS A 52 2.21 11.66 1.21
C LYS A 52 2.72 10.28 0.85
N VAL A 53 2.92 10.03 -0.44
CA VAL A 53 3.41 8.72 -0.91
C VAL A 53 4.86 8.54 -0.53
N LYS A 54 5.70 9.57 -0.68
CA LYS A 54 7.11 9.50 -0.26
C LYS A 54 7.22 9.22 1.24
N LYS A 55 6.49 9.96 2.07
CA LYS A 55 6.45 9.74 3.54
C LYS A 55 6.01 8.32 3.88
N PHE A 56 4.96 7.84 3.21
CA PHE A 56 4.44 6.49 3.44
C PHE A 56 5.40 5.39 2.97
N TYR A 57 6.06 5.58 1.83
CA TYR A 57 7.05 4.63 1.30
C TYR A 57 8.27 4.56 2.21
N ALA A 58 8.76 5.71 2.70
CA ALA A 58 9.85 5.77 3.67
C ALA A 58 9.49 5.10 5.02
N ALA A 59 8.25 5.30 5.50
CA ALA A 59 7.76 4.66 6.72
C ALA A 59 7.50 3.14 6.55
N SER A 60 7.25 2.69 5.32
CA SER A 60 6.99 1.29 5.00
C SER A 60 8.31 0.54 4.78
N SER A 61 9.06 0.27 5.86
CA SER A 61 10.28 -0.53 5.78
C SER A 61 9.98 -2.01 5.51
N GLY A 62 10.60 -2.59 4.47
CA GLY A 62 10.66 -4.04 4.22
C GLY A 62 9.76 -4.60 3.10
N LYS A 63 9.63 -5.94 3.08
CA LYS A 63 8.94 -6.73 2.04
C LYS A 63 7.44 -6.39 1.89
N SER A 64 6.84 -5.81 2.91
CA SER A 64 5.42 -5.44 2.96
C SER A 64 5.07 -4.30 1.99
N ALA A 65 5.99 -3.37 1.72
CA ALA A 65 5.77 -2.24 0.82
C ALA A 65 5.46 -2.68 -0.63
N LYS A 66 6.09 -3.77 -1.08
CA LYS A 66 5.97 -4.31 -2.44
C LYS A 66 4.60 -4.92 -2.72
N LEU A 67 4.01 -5.56 -1.71
CA LEU A 67 2.72 -6.27 -1.84
C LEU A 67 1.52 -5.39 -1.44
N ARG A 68 1.75 -4.39 -0.60
CA ARG A 68 0.69 -3.53 -0.06
C ARG A 68 0.13 -2.61 -1.14
N LYS A 69 -1.19 -2.62 -1.32
CA LYS A 69 -1.93 -1.71 -2.22
C LYS A 69 -2.57 -0.52 -1.49
N THR A 70 -2.78 -0.64 -0.17
CA THR A 70 -3.37 0.40 0.69
C THR A 70 -2.31 1.29 1.31
N MET A 71 -2.60 2.60 1.39
CA MET A 71 -1.77 3.56 2.13
C MET A 71 -2.34 3.89 3.53
N LYS A 72 -3.36 3.15 3.99
CA LYS A 72 -3.92 3.36 5.33
C LYS A 72 -2.97 2.86 6.40
N CYS A 73 -2.49 3.73 7.29
CA CYS A 73 -1.81 3.32 8.52
C CYS A 73 -2.80 2.60 9.46
N ALA A 74 -2.28 1.78 10.38
CA ALA A 74 -3.10 1.28 11.48
C ALA A 74 -3.53 2.47 12.35
N ASN A 75 -4.81 2.56 12.70
CA ASN A 75 -5.33 3.64 13.54
C ASN A 75 -4.67 3.64 14.94
N ASP A 76 -4.31 2.47 15.44
CA ASP A 76 -3.69 2.31 16.74
C ASP A 76 -2.67 1.17 16.67
N GLU A 77 -1.41 1.56 16.48
CA GLU A 77 -0.30 0.63 16.31
C GLU A 77 0.08 -0.05 17.64
N GLU A 78 -0.17 0.60 18.78
CA GLU A 78 0.04 0.01 20.10
C GLU A 78 -1.01 -1.04 20.42
N LEU A 79 -2.29 -0.74 20.18
CA LEU A 79 -3.38 -1.70 20.34
C LEU A 79 -3.15 -2.94 19.46
N ASN A 80 -2.76 -2.74 18.20
CA ASN A 80 -2.44 -3.85 17.30
C ASN A 80 -1.26 -4.67 17.80
N LYS A 81 -0.21 -4.05 18.36
CA LYS A 81 0.91 -4.76 18.98
C LYS A 81 0.45 -5.57 20.19
N VAL A 82 -0.38 -5.00 21.06
CA VAL A 82 -0.93 -5.68 22.25
C VAL A 82 -1.80 -6.86 21.85
N LEU A 83 -2.72 -6.67 20.88
CA LEU A 83 -3.57 -7.73 20.35
C LEU A 83 -2.76 -8.82 19.66
N TYR A 84 -1.73 -8.48 18.89
CA TYR A 84 -0.87 -9.45 18.24
C TYR A 84 -0.09 -10.29 19.25
N LYS A 85 0.48 -9.64 20.29
CA LYS A 85 1.13 -10.32 21.41
C LYS A 85 0.17 -11.25 22.14
N TRP A 86 -1.03 -10.77 22.48
CA TRP A 86 -2.07 -11.59 23.11
C TRP A 86 -2.51 -12.77 22.24
N PHE A 87 -2.65 -12.56 20.93
CA PHE A 87 -3.04 -13.60 20.00
C PHE A 87 -1.98 -14.71 19.89
N ILE A 88 -0.70 -14.35 19.76
CA ILE A 88 0.40 -15.33 19.78
C ILE A 88 0.41 -16.07 21.11
N PHE A 89 0.32 -15.35 22.23
CA PHE A 89 0.27 -15.94 23.56
C PHE A 89 -0.87 -16.97 23.66
N ARG A 90 -2.08 -16.62 23.22
CA ARG A 90 -3.25 -17.51 23.25
C ARG A 90 -3.14 -18.69 22.29
N LYS A 91 -2.47 -18.53 21.15
CA LYS A 91 -2.24 -19.63 20.18
C LYS A 91 -1.12 -20.58 20.62
N GLY A 92 -0.13 -20.09 21.35
CA GLY A 92 0.95 -20.90 21.95
C GLY A 92 0.51 -21.76 23.15
N VAL A 93 -0.64 -21.48 23.76
CA VAL A 93 -1.18 -22.24 24.91
C VAL A 93 -1.85 -23.57 24.51
N LYS A 94 -1.70 -24.02 23.25
CA LYS A 94 -2.21 -25.35 22.83
C LYS A 94 -1.23 -26.52 23.02
N GLU A 95 0.00 -26.30 23.47
CA GLU A 95 1.00 -27.37 23.70
C GLU A 95 1.43 -27.59 25.16
N CYS A 96 0.64 -27.13 26.13
CA CYS A 96 0.78 -27.61 27.51
C CYS A 96 -0.53 -28.24 27.97
N LYS A 97 -0.88 -29.39 27.38
CA LYS A 97 -1.81 -30.33 28.03
C LYS A 97 -0.99 -31.15 29.04
N TYR A 98 -1.22 -30.84 30.31
CA TYR A 98 -0.88 -31.54 31.56
C TYR A 98 0.00 -32.80 31.48
N PRO A 99 1.14 -32.86 32.19
CA PRO A 99 1.73 -34.12 32.60
C PRO A 99 0.84 -34.77 33.68
N GLY A 100 0.55 -36.06 33.52
CA GLY A 100 -0.06 -36.91 34.54
C GLY A 100 0.93 -37.33 35.63
#